data_AF-A0A1D2M795-F1
#
_entry.id   AF-A0A1D2M795-F1
#
_cell.length_a   1.000
_cell.length_b   1.000
_cell.length_c   1.000
_cell.angle_alpha   90.00
_cell.angle_beta   90.00
_cell.angle_gamma   90.00
#
_symmetry.space_group_name_H-M   'P 1'
#
loop_
_entity.id
_entity.type
_entity.pdbx_description
1 polymer ?
#
loop_
_entity_poly.entity_id
_entity_poly.type
_entity_poly.pdbx_seq_one_letter_code
_entity_poly.pdbx_strand_id
1 'polypeptide(L)'
;MIFQFKAAVYPKLSLEMMKHDVYLLRWIRAKNLDVQLAERDILEMVKFVRVNKIENIMEEDFGDIMDEFPYHMDIVSFKLSPTPTIHVLLNMLRPFFSESTNRALKIFGPNKTKWKPYLDARIDPNKLPEQFGGNRLDR
;
A
#
# COMPACT_ATOMS: atom_id res chain seq x y z
N MET A 1 -22.29 -27.07 4.61
CA MET A 1 -21.70 -25.84 5.15
C MET A 1 -21.09 -24.94 4.07
N ILE A 2 -19.89 -25.19 3.53
CA ILE A 2 -19.29 -24.29 2.51
C ILE A 2 -20.13 -24.21 1.22
N PHE A 3 -20.70 -25.32 0.76
CA PHE A 3 -21.60 -25.34 -0.40
C PHE A 3 -22.89 -24.53 -0.16
N GLN A 4 -23.44 -24.59 1.06
CA GLN A 4 -24.63 -23.80 1.43
C GLN A 4 -24.31 -22.31 1.46
N PHE A 5 -23.17 -21.94 2.08
CA PHE A 5 -22.70 -20.57 2.10
C PHE A 5 -22.46 -20.02 0.69
N LYS A 6 -21.74 -20.77 -0.16
CA LYS A 6 -21.54 -20.43 -1.58
C LYS A 6 -22.86 -20.18 -2.29
N ALA A 7 -23.80 -21.13 -2.22
CA ALA A 7 -25.09 -21.01 -2.89
C ALA A 7 -25.88 -19.78 -2.45
N ALA A 8 -25.81 -19.41 -1.16
CA ALA A 8 -26.50 -18.26 -0.61
C ALA A 8 -25.94 -16.90 -1.08
N VAL A 9 -24.61 -16.81 -1.26
CA VAL A 9 -23.93 -15.54 -1.52
C VAL A 9 -23.55 -15.33 -2.98
N TYR A 10 -23.22 -16.38 -3.73
CA TYR A 10 -22.72 -16.29 -5.12
C TYR A 10 -23.54 -15.35 -6.03
N PRO A 11 -24.89 -15.44 -6.06
CA PRO A 11 -25.70 -14.59 -6.92
C PRO A 11 -25.65 -13.10 -6.57
N LYS A 12 -25.17 -12.75 -5.38
CA LYS A 12 -25.13 -11.39 -4.84
C LYS A 12 -23.73 -10.76 -4.92
N LEU A 13 -22.69 -11.54 -5.24
CA LEU A 13 -21.31 -11.06 -5.31
C LEU A 13 -21.09 -10.26 -6.61
N SER A 14 -20.59 -9.04 -6.48
CA SER A 14 -20.38 -8.16 -7.63
C SER A 14 -19.01 -8.29 -8.28
N LEU A 15 -17.97 -8.65 -7.50
CA LEU A 15 -16.61 -8.84 -8.00
C LEU A 15 -16.27 -10.32 -8.21
N GLU A 16 -15.64 -10.63 -9.34
CA GLU A 16 -15.26 -12.01 -9.67
C GLU A 16 -14.30 -12.62 -8.63
N MET A 17 -13.38 -11.81 -8.10
CA MET A 17 -12.45 -12.25 -7.04
C MET A 17 -13.15 -12.75 -5.77
N MET A 18 -14.39 -12.28 -5.50
CA MET A 18 -15.16 -12.71 -4.31
C MET A 18 -15.68 -14.14 -4.46
N LYS A 19 -15.78 -14.64 -5.68
CA LYS A 19 -16.32 -15.98 -5.98
C LYS A 19 -15.30 -17.09 -5.71
N HIS A 20 -14.01 -16.77 -5.58
CA HIS A 20 -13.02 -17.79 -5.25
C HIS A 20 -13.23 -18.37 -3.85
N ASP A 21 -13.10 -19.70 -3.72
CA ASP A 21 -13.23 -20.44 -2.47
C ASP A 21 -12.41 -19.87 -1.33
N VAL A 22 -11.15 -19.52 -1.61
CA VAL A 22 -10.22 -18.94 -0.63
C VAL A 22 -10.75 -17.62 -0.07
N TYR A 23 -11.45 -16.82 -0.88
CA TYR A 23 -12.08 -15.59 -0.42
C TYR A 23 -13.24 -15.88 0.53
N LEU A 24 -14.17 -16.77 0.11
CA LEU A 24 -15.33 -17.15 0.91
C LEU A 24 -14.97 -17.84 2.22
N LEU A 25 -13.90 -18.64 2.22
CA LEU A 25 -13.38 -19.30 3.42
C LEU A 25 -12.95 -18.30 4.51
N ARG A 26 -12.48 -17.10 4.15
CA ARG A 26 -12.08 -16.08 5.14
C ARG A 26 -13.28 -15.62 5.97
N TRP A 27 -14.41 -15.38 5.32
CA TRP A 27 -15.64 -14.91 5.96
C TRP A 27 -16.24 -15.96 6.90
N ILE A 28 -16.40 -17.20 6.40
CA ILE A 28 -16.99 -18.26 7.21
C ILE A 28 -16.07 -18.68 8.37
N ARG A 29 -14.74 -18.64 8.18
CA ARG A 29 -13.77 -18.91 9.26
C ARG A 29 -13.81 -17.83 10.32
N ALA A 30 -13.89 -16.55 9.94
CA ALA A 30 -13.98 -15.43 10.88
C ALA A 30 -15.23 -15.47 11.77
N LYS A 31 -16.25 -16.24 11.37
CA LYS A 31 -17.50 -16.41 12.09
C LYS A 31 -17.66 -17.80 12.71
N ASN A 32 -16.54 -18.49 12.98
CA ASN A 32 -16.53 -19.83 13.59
C ASN A 32 -17.48 -20.81 12.89
N LEU A 33 -17.50 -20.76 11.55
CA LEU A 33 -18.32 -21.61 10.70
C LEU A 33 -19.83 -21.32 10.74
N ASP A 34 -20.26 -20.23 11.37
CA ASP A 34 -21.64 -19.74 11.30
C ASP A 34 -21.93 -19.16 9.91
N VAL A 35 -22.79 -19.87 9.15
CA VAL A 35 -23.18 -19.52 7.79
C VAL A 35 -24.01 -18.24 7.74
N GLN A 36 -24.93 -18.05 8.69
CA GLN A 36 -25.84 -16.90 8.68
C GLN A 36 -25.10 -15.62 9.00
N LEU A 37 -24.22 -15.68 10.01
CA LEU A 37 -23.40 -14.53 10.40
C LEU A 37 -22.40 -14.16 9.31
N ALA A 38 -21.78 -15.15 8.67
CA ALA A 38 -20.89 -14.92 7.54
C ALA A 38 -21.61 -14.34 6.32
N GLU A 39 -22.86 -14.78 6.05
CA GLU A 39 -23.68 -14.23 4.97
C GLU A 39 -24.03 -12.77 5.23
N ARG A 40 -24.47 -12.43 6.43
CA ARG A 40 -24.75 -11.03 6.79
C ARG A 40 -23.55 -10.12 6.52
N ASP A 41 -22.37 -10.51 7.00
CA ASP A 41 -21.17 -9.66 6.95
C ASP A 41 -20.61 -9.52 5.53
N ILE A 42 -20.62 -10.59 4.72
CA ILE A 42 -20.18 -10.48 3.32
C ILE A 42 -21.16 -9.65 2.48
N LEU A 43 -22.47 -9.69 2.77
CA LEU A 43 -23.44 -8.85 2.08
C LEU A 43 -23.31 -7.37 2.46
N GLU A 44 -22.94 -7.08 3.71
CA GLU A 44 -22.56 -5.73 4.12
C GLU A 44 -21.32 -5.25 3.36
N MET A 45 -20.31 -6.11 3.19
CA MET A 45 -19.14 -5.80 2.35
C MET A 45 -19.51 -5.56 0.89
N VAL A 46 -20.40 -6.36 0.30
CA VAL A 46 -20.90 -6.12 -1.08
C VAL A 46 -21.59 -4.76 -1.17
N LYS A 47 -22.38 -4.39 -0.17
CA LYS A 47 -22.98 -3.05 -0.09
C LYS A 47 -21.93 -1.96 -0.02
N PHE A 48 -20.90 -2.13 0.82
CA PHE A 48 -19.77 -1.20 0.91
C PHE A 48 -19.07 -1.02 -0.43
N VAL A 49 -18.75 -2.12 -1.12
CA VAL A 49 -18.10 -2.10 -2.44
C VAL A 49 -18.93 -1.33 -3.47
N ARG A 50 -20.25 -1.55 -3.49
CA ARG A 50 -21.16 -0.85 -4.41
C ARG A 50 -21.27 0.63 -4.08
N VAL A 51 -21.49 0.98 -2.82
CA VAL A 51 -21.76 2.37 -2.40
C VAL A 51 -20.51 3.24 -2.55
N ASN A 52 -19.33 2.68 -2.29
CA ASN A 52 -18.05 3.38 -2.38
C ASN A 52 -17.34 3.15 -3.73
N LYS A 53 -18.03 2.59 -4.73
CA LYS A 53 -17.48 2.38 -6.09
C LYS A 53 -16.12 1.65 -6.13
N ILE A 54 -15.87 0.76 -5.17
CA ILE A 54 -14.59 0.06 -5.01
C ILE A 54 -14.26 -0.81 -6.24
N GLU A 55 -15.26 -1.17 -7.03
CA GLU A 55 -15.08 -1.89 -8.30
C GLU A 55 -14.15 -1.15 -9.27
N ASN A 56 -14.16 0.18 -9.23
CA ASN A 56 -13.37 1.05 -10.09
C ASN A 56 -12.29 1.80 -9.28
N ILE A 57 -11.88 1.28 -8.13
CA ILE A 57 -10.90 1.93 -7.24
C ILE A 57 -9.58 2.26 -7.95
N MET A 58 -9.21 1.48 -8.98
CA MET A 58 -7.98 1.70 -9.75
C MET A 58 -8.08 2.89 -10.71
N GLU A 59 -9.29 3.38 -10.96
CA GLU A 59 -9.58 4.55 -11.81
C GLU A 59 -9.84 5.81 -10.98
N GLU A 60 -9.90 5.68 -9.66
CA GLU A 60 -10.21 6.78 -8.75
C GLU A 60 -9.03 7.75 -8.61
N ASP A 61 -9.35 9.04 -8.66
CA ASP A 61 -8.38 10.11 -8.43
C ASP A 61 -8.27 10.35 -6.92
N PHE A 62 -7.19 9.87 -6.31
CA PHE A 62 -6.88 10.04 -4.89
C PHE A 62 -6.11 11.34 -4.59
N GLY A 63 -6.11 12.31 -5.49
CA GLY A 63 -5.40 13.59 -5.30
C GLY A 63 -5.82 14.33 -4.04
N ASP A 64 -7.10 14.27 -3.67
CA ASP A 64 -7.66 14.85 -2.44
C ASP A 64 -7.13 14.18 -1.16
N ILE A 65 -6.98 12.85 -1.17
CA ILE A 65 -6.41 12.09 -0.04
C ILE A 65 -4.92 12.42 0.15
N MET A 66 -4.18 12.74 -0.92
CA MET A 66 -2.76 13.11 -0.80
C MET A 66 -2.56 14.36 0.05
N ASP A 67 -3.51 15.29 0.03
CA ASP A 67 -3.46 16.51 0.85
C ASP A 67 -3.81 16.23 2.32
N GLU A 68 -4.68 15.27 2.59
CA GLU A 68 -5.18 14.95 3.95
C GLU A 68 -4.31 13.92 4.70
N PHE A 69 -3.73 12.95 3.98
CA PHE A 69 -2.89 11.88 4.54
C PHE A 69 -1.49 11.93 3.93
N PRO A 70 -0.61 12.82 4.41
CA PRO A 70 0.77 12.89 3.93
C PRO A 70 1.48 11.55 4.22
N TYR A 71 1.68 10.76 3.17
CA TYR A 71 2.38 9.48 3.23
C TYR A 71 3.72 9.63 3.97
N HIS A 72 4.11 8.60 4.73
CA HIS A 72 5.48 8.45 5.21
C HIS A 72 6.42 8.21 4.01
N MET A 73 6.87 9.30 3.39
CA MET A 73 7.88 9.25 2.33
C MET A 73 9.27 9.27 2.94
N ASP A 74 9.94 8.13 2.94
CA ASP A 74 11.40 8.07 3.02
C ASP A 74 11.95 8.47 1.63
N ILE A 75 12.14 9.78 1.40
CA ILE A 75 12.77 10.27 0.17
C ILE A 75 14.27 9.98 0.25
N VAL A 76 14.70 8.89 -0.38
CA VAL A 76 16.12 8.67 -0.62
C VAL A 76 16.46 9.15 -2.04
N SER A 77 17.06 10.33 -2.14
CA SER A 77 17.44 10.93 -3.42
C SER A 77 18.73 10.29 -3.95
N PHE A 78 18.61 9.21 -4.72
CA PHE A 78 19.79 8.50 -5.23
C PHE A 78 20.44 9.15 -6.46
N LYS A 79 19.70 9.96 -7.23
CA LYS A 79 20.13 10.33 -8.59
C LYS A 79 19.44 11.57 -9.16
N LEU A 80 19.29 12.65 -8.40
CA LEU A 80 18.81 13.92 -8.95
C LEU A 80 19.86 15.02 -8.71
N SER A 81 20.52 15.35 -9.81
CA SER A 81 21.50 16.41 -10.02
C SER A 81 22.93 16.20 -9.47
N PRO A 82 23.98 16.44 -10.27
CA PRO A 82 25.36 16.57 -9.79
C PRO A 82 25.57 17.81 -8.90
N THR A 83 24.56 18.68 -8.76
CA THR A 83 24.62 19.85 -7.88
C THR A 83 23.97 19.56 -6.51
N PRO A 84 24.60 19.99 -5.39
CA PRO A 84 24.05 19.92 -4.01
C PRO A 84 22.67 20.57 -3.77
N THR A 85 22.03 21.12 -4.81
CA THR A 85 20.88 22.01 -4.74
C THR A 85 19.65 21.38 -4.07
N ILE A 86 19.36 20.09 -4.28
CA ILE A 86 18.17 19.47 -3.66
C ILE A 86 18.33 19.33 -2.14
N HIS A 87 19.51 18.95 -1.65
CA HIS A 87 19.75 18.89 -0.20
C HIS A 87 19.62 20.26 0.46
N VAL A 88 20.17 21.28 -0.19
CA VAL A 88 20.09 22.67 0.26
C VAL A 88 18.64 23.14 0.27
N LEU A 89 17.92 22.95 -0.84
CA LEU A 89 16.53 23.34 -1.00
C LEU A 89 15.61 22.63 0.00
N LEU A 90 15.74 21.31 0.17
CA LEU A 90 14.92 20.56 1.13
C LEU A 90 15.21 20.96 2.57
N ASN A 91 16.47 21.25 2.92
CA ASN A 91 16.80 21.76 4.25
C ASN A 91 16.24 23.16 4.51
N MET A 92 16.17 24.01 3.49
CA MET A 92 15.50 25.31 3.59
C MET A 92 13.99 25.16 3.77
N LEU A 93 13.39 24.12 3.19
CA LEU A 93 11.96 23.84 3.28
C LEU A 93 11.55 23.13 4.59
N ARG A 94 12.50 22.56 5.36
CA ARG A 94 12.22 21.86 6.63
C ARG A 94 11.30 22.61 7.60
N PRO A 95 11.46 23.93 7.84
CA PRO A 95 10.59 24.66 8.76
C PRO A 95 9.12 24.70 8.33
N PHE A 96 8.83 24.46 7.06
CA PHE A 96 7.47 24.43 6.50
C PHE A 96 6.85 23.03 6.51
N PHE A 97 7.63 21.99 6.83
CA PHE A 97 7.12 20.63 6.96
C PHE A 97 6.58 20.36 8.37
N SER A 98 5.54 19.54 8.46
CA SER A 98 5.04 19.03 9.74
C SER A 98 6.12 18.24 10.49
N GLU A 99 5.95 18.07 11.80
CA GLU A 99 6.90 17.28 12.59
C GLU A 99 6.99 15.82 12.13
N SER A 100 5.86 15.21 11.72
CA SER A 100 5.84 13.84 11.22
C SER A 100 6.69 13.71 9.95
N THR A 101 6.54 14.65 9.02
CA THR A 101 7.34 14.72 7.79
C THR A 101 8.82 14.96 8.10
N ASN A 102 9.15 15.88 9.02
CA ASN A 102 10.53 16.14 9.41
C ASN A 102 11.21 14.91 10.08
N ARG A 103 10.46 14.09 10.80
CA ARG A 103 10.96 12.84 11.40
C ARG A 103 11.19 11.75 10.34
N ALA A 104 10.26 11.61 9.41
CA ALA A 104 10.31 10.63 8.32
C ALA A 104 11.40 10.97 7.29
N LEU A 105 11.59 12.26 6.96
CA LEU A 105 12.51 12.67 5.90
C LEU A 105 13.98 12.39 6.25
N LYS A 106 14.54 11.34 5.63
CA LYS A 106 15.98 11.00 5.66
C LYS A 106 16.65 11.33 4.34
N ILE A 107 17.38 12.44 4.31
CA ILE A 107 18.07 12.91 3.11
C ILE A 107 19.48 12.33 3.08
N PHE A 108 19.80 11.59 2.01
CA PHE A 108 21.13 11.05 1.77
C PHE A 108 21.73 11.61 0.49
N GLY A 109 23.00 12.01 0.54
CA GLY A 109 23.77 12.45 -0.62
C GLY A 109 24.21 11.27 -1.51
N PRO A 110 24.94 11.53 -2.62
CA PRO A 110 25.34 10.50 -3.58
C PRO A 110 26.31 9.45 -3.00
N ASN A 111 26.83 9.68 -1.79
CA ASN A 111 27.76 8.77 -1.14
C ASN A 111 27.07 7.46 -0.72
N LYS A 112 27.31 6.41 -1.51
CA LYS A 112 26.78 5.05 -1.31
C LYS A 112 27.06 4.47 0.05
N THR A 113 28.20 4.79 0.68
CA THR A 113 28.52 4.25 2.01
C THR A 113 27.60 4.78 3.10
N LYS A 114 26.91 5.92 2.87
CA LYS A 114 25.98 6.50 3.84
C LYS A 114 24.55 5.95 3.70
N TRP A 115 24.04 5.79 2.48
CA TRP A 115 22.65 5.37 2.28
C TRP A 115 22.47 3.86 2.17
N LYS A 116 23.46 3.13 1.65
CA LYS A 116 23.31 1.68 1.42
C LYS A 116 23.05 0.89 2.71
N PRO A 117 23.77 1.13 3.82
CA PRO A 117 23.47 0.46 5.08
C PRO A 117 22.07 0.77 5.62
N TYR A 118 21.55 1.98 5.37
CA TYR A 118 20.21 2.37 5.79
C TYR A 118 19.13 1.55 5.07
N LEU A 119 19.29 1.34 3.76
CA LEU A 119 18.40 0.51 2.96
C LEU A 119 18.51 -0.96 3.30
N ASP A 120 19.74 -1.49 3.44
CA ASP A 120 19.98 -2.91 3.72
C ASP A 120 19.37 -3.35 5.06
N ALA A 121 19.30 -2.43 6.02
CA ALA A 121 18.64 -2.69 7.31
C ALA A 121 17.10 -2.78 7.21
N ARG A 122 16.50 -2.41 6.07
CA ARG A 122 15.04 -2.25 5.90
C ARG A 122 14.47 -3.03 4.73
N ILE A 123 15.28 -3.28 3.71
CA ILE A 123 14.87 -3.85 2.44
C ILE A 123 15.80 -5.02 2.11
N ASP A 124 15.22 -6.19 1.90
CA ASP A 124 15.95 -7.34 1.37
C ASP A 124 16.63 -6.96 0.04
N PRO A 125 17.96 -7.14 -0.10
CA PRO A 125 18.67 -6.83 -1.33
C PRO A 125 18.04 -7.44 -2.59
N ASN A 126 17.45 -8.62 -2.52
CA ASN A 126 16.82 -9.28 -3.67
C ASN A 126 15.49 -8.64 -4.09
N LYS A 127 14.93 -7.75 -3.27
CA LYS A 127 13.73 -6.95 -3.59
C LYS A 127 14.06 -5.54 -4.07
N LEU A 128 15.30 -5.10 -3.84
CA LEU A 128 15.77 -3.77 -4.20
C LEU A 128 16.44 -3.79 -5.59
N PRO A 129 16.06 -2.88 -6.52
CA PRO A 129 16.73 -2.74 -7.82
C PRO A 129 18.24 -2.56 -7.74
N GLU A 130 18.96 -3.03 -8.75
CA GLU A 130 20.41 -2.81 -8.87
C GLU A 130 20.80 -1.33 -8.87
N GLN A 131 19.97 -0.47 -9.50
CA GLN A 131 20.19 0.98 -9.50
C GLN A 131 20.15 1.60 -8.10
N PHE A 132 19.53 0.93 -7.13
CA PHE A 132 19.52 1.29 -5.71
C PHE A 132 20.44 0.39 -4.87
N GLY A 133 21.33 -0.37 -5.51
CA GLY A 133 22.33 -1.22 -4.86
C GLY A 133 21.84 -2.58 -4.39
N GLY A 134 20.62 -3.01 -4.74
CA GLY A 134 20.18 -4.37 -4.50
C GLY A 134 20.56 -5.33 -5.63
N ASN A 135 19.93 -6.50 -5.62
CA ASN A 135 20.16 -7.61 -6.57
C ASN A 135 18.93 -7.86 -7.46
N ARG A 136 17.86 -7.07 -7.32
CA ARG A 136 16.67 -7.23 -8.14
C ARG A 136 16.99 -6.71 -9.55
N LEU A 137 17.01 -7.61 -10.51
CA LEU A 137 17.02 -7.26 -11.92
C LEU A 137 15.67 -6.61 -12.26
N ASP A 138 15.72 -5.46 -12.91
CA ASP A 138 14.54 -4.85 -13.50
C ASP A 138 14.18 -5.68 -14.74
N ARG A 139 13.02 -6.34 -14.72
CA ARG A 139 12.44 -6.98 -15.91
C ARG A 139 11.56 -5.98 -16.64
#